data_AF-A0A9X1Z0U2-F1
#
_entry.id   AF-A0A9X1Z0U2-F1
#
_cell.length_a   1.000
_cell.length_b   1.000
_cell.length_c   1.000
_cell.angle_alpha   90.00
_cell.angle_beta   90.00
_cell.angle_gamma   90.00
#
_symmetry.space_group_name_H-M   'P 1'
#
loop_
_entity.id
_entity.type
_entity.pdbx_description
1 polymer ?
#
loop_
_entity_poly.entity_id
_entity_poly.type
_entity_poly.pdbx_seq_one_letter_code
_entity_poly.pdbx_strand_id
1 'polypeptide(L)'
;MSTEKPASSTPVPVLLEANQQIVLPGPVALEALREIEYILISLRKISDHALFNPEFDFDAATAGFVVDGQVRNRLAKVRKLLSERFDNSLGADDMGDIERYVEDLAFWKPA
;
A
#
# COMPACT_ATOMS: atom_id res chain seq x y z
N MET A 1 -30.22 17.94 24.07
CA MET A 1 -29.64 16.61 24.33
C MET A 1 -29.25 16.03 22.99
N SER A 2 -28.00 16.20 22.59
CA SER A 2 -27.46 15.56 21.39
C SER A 2 -26.67 14.34 21.85
N THR A 3 -27.17 13.16 21.54
CA THR A 3 -26.47 11.90 21.80
C THR A 3 -25.36 11.77 20.76
N GLU A 4 -24.12 12.07 21.16
CA GLU A 4 -22.95 11.59 20.42
C GLU A 4 -22.97 10.07 20.45
N LYS A 5 -23.05 9.47 19.26
CA LYS A 5 -22.85 8.04 19.06
C LYS A 5 -21.39 7.75 19.38
N PRO A 6 -21.06 6.81 20.27
CA PRO A 6 -19.67 6.53 20.59
C PRO A 6 -18.95 6.08 19.33
N ALA A 7 -17.76 6.65 19.09
CA ALA A 7 -16.84 6.16 18.07
C ALA A 7 -16.64 4.66 18.32
N SER A 8 -17.03 3.85 17.35
CA SER A 8 -16.74 2.42 17.33
C SER A 8 -15.22 2.28 17.32
N SER A 9 -14.63 2.03 18.49
CA SER A 9 -13.25 1.56 18.57
C SER A 9 -13.25 0.15 18.01
N THR A 10 -12.93 0.01 16.72
CA THR A 10 -12.71 -1.30 16.12
C THR A 10 -11.64 -1.99 16.97
N PRO A 11 -11.95 -3.13 17.61
CA PRO A 11 -10.94 -3.85 18.39
C PRO A 11 -9.78 -4.14 17.44
N VAL A 12 -8.54 -3.82 17.84
CA VAL A 12 -7.38 -4.28 17.09
C VAL A 12 -7.52 -5.79 16.96
N PRO A 13 -7.64 -6.32 15.74
CA PRO A 13 -7.88 -7.74 15.60
C PRO A 13 -6.72 -8.51 16.21
N VAL A 14 -7.06 -9.54 16.98
CA VAL A 14 -6.05 -10.42 17.55
C VAL A 14 -5.40 -11.16 16.40
N LEU A 15 -4.18 -10.75 16.04
CA LEU A 15 -3.36 -11.43 15.05
C LEU A 15 -3.07 -12.87 15.50
N LEU A 16 -2.88 -13.76 14.54
CA LEU A 16 -2.28 -15.06 14.80
C LEU A 16 -0.93 -14.87 15.51
N GLU A 17 -0.59 -15.77 16.44
CA GLU A 17 0.66 -15.69 17.20
C GLU A 17 1.88 -15.57 16.28
N ALA A 18 1.90 -16.33 15.18
CA ALA A 18 2.95 -16.29 14.16
C ALA A 18 3.06 -14.95 13.42
N ASN A 19 1.97 -14.17 13.36
CA ASN A 19 1.91 -12.87 12.70
C ASN A 19 2.19 -11.68 13.64
N GLN A 20 2.29 -11.91 14.95
CA GLN A 20 2.65 -10.86 15.91
C GLN A 20 4.04 -10.28 15.64
N GLN A 21 4.94 -11.09 15.09
CA GLN A 21 6.26 -10.64 14.64
C GLN A 21 6.57 -11.17 13.25
N ILE A 22 6.68 -10.26 12.28
CA ILE A 22 7.09 -10.58 10.92
C ILE A 22 8.58 -10.30 10.74
N VAL A 23 9.34 -11.31 10.28
CA VAL A 23 10.77 -11.18 10.01
C VAL A 23 11.04 -11.16 8.49
N LEU A 24 11.63 -10.05 8.03
CA LEU A 24 12.05 -9.87 6.63
C LEU A 24 13.57 -10.02 6.50
N PRO A 25 14.07 -10.97 5.70
CA PRO A 25 15.47 -11.04 5.32
C PRO A 25 15.89 -9.74 4.63
N GLY A 26 17.09 -9.26 4.94
CA GLY A 26 17.65 -8.05 4.35
C GLY A 26 17.49 -7.96 2.83
N PRO A 27 17.80 -9.00 2.04
CA PRO A 27 17.61 -8.97 0.59
C PRO A 27 16.17 -8.74 0.14
N VAL A 28 15.19 -9.30 0.86
CA VAL A 28 13.75 -9.12 0.55
C VAL A 28 13.31 -7.70 0.90
N ALA A 29 13.78 -7.16 2.04
CA ALA A 29 13.52 -5.78 2.42
C ALA A 29 14.14 -4.79 1.41
N LEU A 30 15.38 -5.02 0.98
CA LEU A 30 16.05 -4.20 -0.03
C LEU A 30 15.33 -4.25 -1.38
N GLU A 31 14.81 -5.41 -1.78
CA GLU A 31 14.05 -5.52 -3.03
C GLU A 31 12.73 -4.75 -2.96
N ALA A 32 12.02 -4.80 -1.84
CA ALA A 32 10.82 -3.99 -1.63
C ALA A 32 11.14 -2.49 -1.66
N LEU A 33 12.19 -2.07 -0.95
CA LEU A 33 12.65 -0.68 -0.92
C LEU A 33 13.05 -0.19 -2.32
N ARG A 34 13.75 -1.01 -3.11
CA ARG A 34 14.12 -0.66 -4.48
C ARG A 34 12.91 -0.29 -5.34
N GLU A 35 11.83 -1.06 -5.24
CA GLU A 35 10.60 -0.79 -5.99
C GLU A 35 9.91 0.49 -5.52
N ILE A 36 9.89 0.74 -4.20
CA ILE A 36 9.35 1.97 -3.60
C ILE A 36 10.16 3.19 -4.03
N GLU A 37 11.49 3.13 -3.92
CA GLU A 37 12.40 4.22 -4.28
C GLU A 37 12.29 4.59 -5.76
N TYR A 38 12.16 3.60 -6.65
CA TYR A 38 11.91 3.88 -8.07
C TYR A 38 10.67 4.74 -8.27
N ILE A 39 9.57 4.44 -7.56
CA ILE A 39 8.31 5.20 -7.65
C ILE A 39 8.51 6.61 -7.07
N LEU A 40 9.01 6.72 -5.84
CA LEU A 40 9.16 8.00 -5.13
C LEU A 40 10.10 8.96 -5.86
N ILE A 41 11.27 8.48 -6.28
CA ILE A 41 12.26 9.31 -6.98
C ILE A 41 11.74 9.75 -8.35
N SER A 42 11.04 8.87 -9.07
CA SER A 42 10.49 9.21 -10.39
C SER A 42 9.38 10.27 -10.27
N LEU A 43 8.46 10.11 -9.32
CA LEU A 43 7.44 11.11 -9.03
C LEU A 43 8.07 12.45 -8.65
N ARG A 44 9.08 12.45 -7.77
CA ARG A 44 9.81 13.67 -7.41
C ARG A 44 10.45 14.34 -8.63
N LYS A 45 11.02 13.58 -9.56
CA LYS A 45 11.60 14.13 -10.79
C LYS A 45 10.54 14.75 -11.70
N ILE A 46 9.36 14.15 -11.81
CA ILE A 46 8.23 14.71 -12.58
C ILE A 46 7.79 16.03 -11.94
N SER A 47 7.61 16.07 -10.62
CA SER A 47 7.27 17.29 -9.90
C SER A 47 8.34 18.38 -10.02
N ASP A 48 9.62 18.03 -9.81
CA ASP A 48 10.74 18.96 -9.94
C ASP A 48 10.79 19.54 -11.37
N HIS A 49 10.55 18.74 -12.40
CA HIS A 49 10.53 19.21 -13.77
C HIS A 49 9.36 20.17 -14.02
N ALA A 50 8.16 19.86 -13.53
CA ALA A 50 6.99 20.73 -13.66
C ALA A 50 7.19 22.11 -13.01
N LEU A 51 7.92 22.19 -11.89
CA LEU A 51 8.19 23.46 -11.20
C LEU A 51 8.97 24.47 -12.07
N PHE A 52 9.84 23.99 -12.94
CA PHE A 52 10.69 24.83 -13.79
C PHE A 52 10.21 24.93 -15.24
N ASN A 53 9.14 24.22 -15.61
CA ASN A 53 8.63 24.14 -16.98
C ASN A 53 7.10 24.31 -17.00
N PRO A 54 6.58 25.55 -17.05
CA PRO A 54 5.14 25.83 -16.96
C PRO A 54 4.26 25.20 -18.05
N GLU A 55 4.85 24.89 -19.22
CA GLU A 55 4.15 24.22 -20.33
C GLU A 55 4.14 22.69 -20.18
N PHE A 56 4.81 22.14 -19.17
CA PHE A 56 4.86 20.70 -18.94
C PHE A 56 3.52 20.19 -18.39
N ASP A 57 2.91 19.26 -19.11
CA ASP A 57 1.68 18.60 -18.67
C ASP A 57 1.98 17.57 -17.56
N PHE A 58 1.90 18.05 -16.31
CA PHE A 58 2.17 17.24 -15.11
C PHE A 58 1.21 16.06 -14.98
N ASP A 59 -0.07 16.24 -15.29
CA ASP A 59 -1.10 15.22 -15.13
C ASP A 59 -0.91 14.10 -16.16
N ALA A 60 -0.67 14.46 -17.43
CA ALA A 60 -0.38 13.48 -18.47
C ALA A 60 0.94 12.75 -18.20
N ALA A 61 1.98 13.45 -17.75
CA ALA A 61 3.26 12.82 -17.41
C ALA A 61 3.15 11.85 -16.23
N THR A 62 2.37 12.21 -15.20
CA THR A 62 2.14 11.36 -14.03
C THR A 62 1.29 10.14 -14.40
N ALA A 63 0.22 10.32 -15.18
CA ALA A 63 -0.58 9.22 -15.70
C ALA A 63 0.24 8.27 -16.58
N GLY A 64 1.05 8.83 -17.48
CA GLY A 64 2.01 8.08 -18.31
C GLY A 64 2.99 7.29 -17.45
N PHE A 65 3.57 7.90 -16.41
CA PHE A 65 4.47 7.20 -15.49
C PHE A 65 3.78 6.05 -14.74
N VAL A 66 2.52 6.20 -14.32
CA VAL A 66 1.78 5.10 -13.67
C VAL A 66 1.71 3.87 -14.58
N VAL A 67 1.47 4.09 -15.87
CA VAL A 67 1.38 3.03 -16.89
C VAL A 67 2.77 2.52 -17.27
N ASP A 68 3.63 3.38 -17.80
CA ASP A 68 4.93 3.01 -18.38
C ASP A 68 5.97 2.64 -17.32
N GLY A 69 5.93 3.32 -16.16
CA GLY A 69 6.72 2.99 -14.99
C GLY A 69 6.23 1.73 -14.27
N GLN A 70 5.10 1.16 -14.71
CA GLN A 70 4.51 -0.09 -14.20
C GLN A 70 4.23 -0.01 -12.68
N VAL A 71 3.80 1.17 -12.19
CA VAL A 71 3.66 1.46 -10.76
C VAL A 71 2.78 0.43 -10.05
N ARG A 72 1.65 0.04 -10.66
CA ARG A 72 0.77 -1.01 -10.12
C ARG A 72 1.51 -2.33 -9.91
N ASN A 73 2.31 -2.77 -10.90
CA ASN A 73 3.00 -4.06 -10.84
C ASN A 73 4.12 -4.04 -9.80
N ARG A 74 4.81 -2.90 -9.65
CA ARG A 74 5.82 -2.68 -8.61
C ARG A 74 5.21 -2.72 -7.22
N LEU A 75 4.10 -2.02 -6.99
CA LEU A 75 3.37 -2.08 -5.73
C LEU A 75 2.83 -3.49 -5.43
N ALA A 76 2.35 -4.21 -6.45
CA ALA A 76 1.94 -5.60 -6.29
C ALA A 76 3.12 -6.52 -5.88
N LYS A 77 4.31 -6.27 -6.43
CA LYS A 77 5.54 -6.97 -6.03
C LYS A 77 5.93 -6.66 -4.59
N VAL A 78 5.90 -5.39 -4.17
CA VAL A 78 6.13 -4.99 -2.78
C VAL A 78 5.13 -5.69 -1.86
N ARG A 79 3.83 -5.64 -2.18
CA ARG A 79 2.78 -6.33 -1.42
C ARG A 79 3.09 -7.81 -1.27
N LYS A 80 3.45 -8.50 -2.36
CA LYS A 80 3.82 -9.91 -2.34
C LYS A 80 4.99 -10.21 -1.40
N LEU A 81 6.09 -9.45 -1.52
CA LEU A 81 7.30 -9.64 -0.70
C LEU A 81 7.00 -9.51 0.80
N LEU A 82 6.08 -8.60 1.16
CA LEU A 82 5.65 -8.39 2.54
C LEU A 82 4.66 -9.48 2.99
N SER A 83 3.63 -9.76 2.19
CA SER A 83 2.54 -10.67 2.55
C SER A 83 2.97 -12.14 2.61
N GLU A 84 4.00 -12.53 1.85
CA GLU A 84 4.55 -13.90 1.89
C GLU A 84 5.08 -14.31 3.27
N ARG A 85 5.26 -13.35 4.19
CA ARG A 85 5.75 -13.62 5.55
C ARG A 85 4.66 -13.84 6.57
N PHE A 86 3.42 -13.60 6.18
CA PHE A 86 2.26 -13.86 7.03
C PHE A 86 1.87 -15.33 6.93
N ASP A 87 1.50 -15.90 8.07
CA ASP A 87 0.62 -17.06 8.12
C ASP A 87 -0.75 -16.65 7.60
N ASN A 88 -1.21 -17.33 6.55
CA ASN A 88 -2.49 -17.08 5.88
C ASN A 88 -3.57 -18.10 6.29
N SER A 89 -3.35 -18.83 7.39
CA SER A 89 -4.39 -19.65 8.00
C SER A 89 -5.58 -18.77 8.38
N LEU A 90 -6.79 -19.27 8.13
CA LEU A 90 -8.02 -18.51 8.37
C LEU A 90 -8.43 -18.59 9.84
N GLY A 91 -8.94 -17.47 10.36
CA GLY A 91 -9.55 -17.40 11.68
C GLY A 91 -10.97 -17.96 11.73
N ALA A 92 -11.64 -17.79 12.87
CA ALA A 92 -13.02 -18.29 13.08
C ALA A 92 -14.09 -17.61 12.21
N ASP A 93 -13.77 -16.46 11.64
CA ASP A 93 -14.59 -15.68 10.71
C ASP A 93 -14.22 -15.91 9.23
N ASP A 94 -13.41 -16.94 8.96
CA ASP A 94 -12.97 -17.32 7.61
C ASP A 94 -12.06 -16.28 6.92
N MET A 95 -11.44 -15.38 7.71
CA MET A 95 -10.54 -14.34 7.21
C MET A 95 -9.12 -14.52 7.74
N GLY A 96 -8.13 -14.25 6.87
CA GLY A 96 -6.73 -14.10 7.27
C GLY A 96 -6.45 -12.72 7.88
N ASP A 97 -5.31 -12.56 8.56
CA ASP A 97 -4.98 -11.30 9.25
C ASP A 97 -4.88 -10.09 8.32
N ILE A 98 -4.31 -10.26 7.12
CA ILE A 98 -4.21 -9.17 6.13
C ILE A 98 -5.60 -8.76 5.64
N GLU A 99 -6.46 -9.73 5.32
CA GLU A 99 -7.81 -9.48 4.80
C GLU A 99 -8.64 -8.72 5.84
N ARG A 100 -8.61 -9.20 7.08
CA ARG A 100 -9.28 -8.58 8.22
C ARG A 100 -8.79 -7.15 8.47
N TYR A 101 -7.49 -6.90 8.32
CA TYR A 101 -6.91 -5.57 8.51
C TYR A 101 -7.35 -4.56 7.45
N VAL A 102 -7.67 -5.01 6.23
CA VAL A 102 -8.06 -4.12 5.12
C VAL A 102 -9.57 -4.13 4.83
N GLU A 103 -10.37 -4.83 5.66
CA GLU A 103 -11.80 -5.00 5.44
C GLU A 103 -12.55 -3.67 5.39
N ASP A 104 -12.17 -2.71 6.24
CA ASP A 104 -12.79 -1.39 6.33
C ASP A 104 -12.19 -0.37 5.34
N LEU A 105 -11.22 -0.78 4.51
CA LEU A 105 -10.58 0.09 3.55
C LEU A 105 -11.52 0.39 2.38
N ALA A 106 -12.01 1.64 2.31
CA ALA A 106 -12.82 2.10 1.20
C ALA A 106 -11.97 2.28 -0.08
N PHE A 107 -12.18 1.41 -1.07
CA PHE A 107 -11.50 1.52 -2.37
C PHE A 107 -12.12 2.61 -3.26
N TRP A 108 -11.25 3.34 -3.96
CA TRP A 108 -11.67 4.26 -5.02
C TRP A 108 -12.42 3.51 -6.12
N LYS A 109 -13.44 4.17 -6.70
CA LYS A 109 -14.23 3.67 -7.82
C LYS A 109 -14.27 4.72 -8.92
N PRO A 110 -14.26 4.31 -10.21
CA PRO A 110 -14.56 5.21 -11.30
C PRO A 110 -15.94 5.86 -11.11
N ALA A 111 -16.06 7.12 -11.50
CA ALA A 111 -17.33 7.84 -11.55
C ALA A 111 -18.20 7.36 -12.73
#